data_AF-A0A947S3M9-F1
#
_entry.id   AF-A0A947S3M9-F1
#
_cell.length_a   1.000
_cell.length_b   1.000
_cell.length_c   1.000
_cell.angle_alpha   90.00
_cell.angle_beta   90.00
_cell.angle_gamma   90.00
#
_symmetry.space_group_name_H-M   'P 1'
#
loop_
_entity.id
_entity.type
_entity.pdbx_description
1 polymer ?
#
loop_
_entity_poly.entity_id
_entity_poly.type
_entity_poly.pdbx_seq_one_letter_code
_entity_poly.pdbx_strand_id
1 'polypeptide(L)'
;MKIPKKQLKSISFAGAAVAILITGIMIFNGIITKSSATNNGYSFSDKVVIAYYYMWYKADTFSTAPELQDIHPTLGAYNSSDPYIIEEHVKMAKQAKIDAFAASWWYDASAYGMNYRLNTLFEKAALYDLKISIDLEGAYMTMDEIYENLHYYLSNFSNLPATLKVDGKPVALIWGSWNYSPDEWQSLFDNLTAEGLPAFYLVSGQTGPRYLGPFRCLEQYVSVDTQDSELPALFQSFRTATEQYNNSHPNNLAQWHATIMPGFDERNIAGRDVPPSVAGWKDRNNGQYYQMTFDAAMSSNPDWLHITSFNELGEHTHIEPTEEYGWYYINKTAEFVDQFKQSGSANTNINTNVNTNTNTNTNTNVNTNTNVNTNTNTNVNTNTNTNQGIEPPIVLEEGRLAKTPASPAVYYLSENSHTRYVFPDEKVYYSWYYNFNDVEVINISELITYPLAGNITMRPGTHPIKIQANDKVYAVEPGGIIRWIVDEPAFYALGYNFSMVVDVQDVFFQNYTEAEPLTAGNVHPAGVLIKYSNNPAVYYWDGVHKRPIASESAFFQNRFRWEFLLEINDGFVYTTGSPLTEKETELILSW
;
A
#
# COMPACT_ATOMS: atom_id res chain seq x y z
N MET A 1 22.69 -3.87 -45.40
CA MET A 1 22.26 -5.21 -45.84
C MET A 1 20.75 -5.26 -45.70
N LYS A 2 20.01 -5.31 -46.82
CA LYS A 2 18.55 -5.16 -46.87
C LYS A 2 17.86 -6.48 -46.53
N ILE A 3 16.88 -6.45 -45.63
CA ILE A 3 15.94 -7.56 -45.34
C ILE A 3 14.50 -7.03 -45.59
N PRO A 4 13.59 -7.81 -46.22
CA PRO A 4 12.53 -7.24 -47.06
C PRO A 4 11.17 -7.02 -46.36
N LYS A 5 10.46 -5.99 -46.84
CA LYS A 5 9.04 -5.69 -46.56
C LYS A 5 8.15 -6.87 -47.01
N LYS A 6 7.39 -7.46 -46.07
CA LYS A 6 6.26 -8.34 -46.41
C LYS A 6 5.04 -7.48 -46.75
N GLN A 7 4.50 -7.71 -47.94
CA GLN A 7 3.23 -7.18 -48.43
C GLN A 7 2.06 -7.75 -47.60
N LEU A 8 1.23 -6.87 -47.05
CA LEU A 8 -0.12 -7.24 -46.60
C LEU A 8 -1.10 -6.95 -47.76
N LYS A 9 -1.75 -8.02 -48.21
CA LYS A 9 -2.80 -7.98 -49.23
C LYS A 9 -4.04 -7.33 -48.63
N SER A 10 -4.54 -6.31 -49.33
CA SER A 10 -5.88 -5.77 -49.16
C SER A 10 -6.92 -6.87 -49.37
N ILE A 11 -7.74 -7.15 -48.36
CA ILE A 11 -8.99 -7.89 -48.50
C ILE A 11 -10.10 -6.89 -48.15
N SER A 12 -10.84 -6.47 -49.16
CA SER A 12 -12.12 -5.79 -49.00
C SER A 12 -13.16 -6.81 -48.56
N PHE A 13 -13.87 -6.54 -47.46
CA PHE A 13 -15.17 -7.16 -47.21
C PHE A 13 -16.21 -6.06 -47.04
N ALA A 14 -17.12 -6.04 -48.01
CA ALA A 14 -18.34 -5.27 -47.99
C ALA A 14 -19.35 -5.89 -47.00
N GLY A 15 -19.95 -5.02 -46.18
CA GLY A 15 -21.33 -5.06 -45.71
C GLY A 15 -21.94 -6.40 -45.27
N ALA A 16 -22.05 -6.57 -43.95
CA ALA A 16 -23.27 -7.06 -43.32
C ALA A 16 -23.32 -6.56 -41.87
N ALA A 17 -24.09 -5.50 -41.64
CA ALA A 17 -24.43 -5.03 -40.30
C ALA A 17 -25.33 -6.06 -39.62
N VAL A 18 -24.83 -6.69 -38.56
CA VAL A 18 -25.64 -7.44 -37.59
C VAL A 18 -25.45 -6.74 -36.26
N ALA A 19 -26.40 -5.90 -35.90
CA ALA A 19 -26.51 -5.31 -34.59
C ALA A 19 -26.86 -6.43 -33.59
N ILE A 20 -25.89 -6.86 -32.79
CA ILE A 20 -26.15 -7.64 -31.58
C ILE A 20 -26.23 -6.64 -30.44
N LEU A 21 -27.46 -6.23 -30.11
CA LEU A 21 -27.80 -5.59 -28.86
C LEU A 21 -27.57 -6.61 -27.73
N ILE A 22 -26.50 -6.46 -26.95
CA ILE A 22 -26.43 -7.06 -25.62
C ILE A 22 -26.86 -5.99 -24.63
N THR A 23 -28.18 -5.93 -24.41
CA THR A 23 -28.78 -5.27 -23.25
C THR A 23 -28.43 -6.05 -21.99
N GLY A 24 -27.59 -5.45 -21.16
CA GLY A 24 -27.25 -5.92 -19.82
C GLY A 24 -26.95 -4.76 -18.87
N ILE A 25 -27.67 -3.65 -18.99
CA ILE A 25 -27.62 -2.57 -17.99
C ILE A 25 -28.53 -2.99 -16.84
N MET A 26 -27.95 -3.49 -15.75
CA MET A 26 -28.65 -3.51 -14.47
C MET A 26 -28.81 -2.06 -13.99
N ILE A 27 -30.07 -1.64 -13.96
CA ILE A 27 -30.52 -0.36 -13.42
C ILE A 27 -30.36 -0.41 -11.89
N PHE A 28 -29.35 0.27 -11.35
CA PHE A 28 -29.32 0.65 -9.94
C PHE A 28 -30.08 1.99 -9.80
N ASN A 29 -31.40 1.91 -9.63
CA ASN A 29 -32.20 3.04 -9.17
C ASN A 29 -32.22 3.03 -7.63
N GLY A 30 -31.31 3.78 -7.03
CA GLY A 30 -31.27 4.08 -5.60
C GLY A 30 -30.77 5.51 -5.41
N ILE A 31 -31.63 6.36 -4.87
CA ILE A 31 -31.52 7.82 -4.79
C ILE A 31 -30.29 8.26 -3.98
N ILE A 32 -29.36 8.99 -4.61
CA ILE A 32 -28.66 10.14 -4.02
C ILE A 32 -28.51 11.21 -5.11
N THR A 33 -29.49 12.12 -5.24
CA THR A 33 -29.25 13.43 -5.87
C THR A 33 -28.46 14.30 -4.89
N LYS A 34 -27.15 14.05 -4.79
CA LYS A 34 -26.20 15.08 -4.36
C LYS A 34 -25.91 15.96 -5.58
N SER A 35 -25.81 17.26 -5.37
CA SER A 35 -25.68 18.25 -6.45
C SER A 35 -24.58 17.88 -7.43
N SER A 36 -24.81 18.16 -8.72
CA SER A 36 -23.82 18.07 -9.80
C SER A 36 -22.72 19.13 -9.62
N ALA A 37 -21.96 19.04 -8.53
CA ALA A 37 -20.64 19.65 -8.49
C ALA A 37 -19.82 18.90 -9.55
N THR A 38 -19.34 19.61 -10.55
CA THR A 38 -18.42 19.04 -11.53
C THR A 38 -17.23 18.46 -10.76
N ASN A 39 -17.01 17.14 -10.83
CA ASN A 39 -15.85 16.50 -10.21
C ASN A 39 -14.60 16.93 -11.00
N ASN A 40 -14.05 18.09 -10.62
CA ASN A 40 -12.91 18.71 -11.29
C ASN A 40 -11.58 18.03 -10.93
N GLY A 41 -11.57 17.06 -10.00
CA GLY A 41 -10.34 16.44 -9.51
C GLY A 41 -9.43 17.44 -8.80
N TYR A 42 -8.13 17.28 -9.02
CA TYR A 42 -7.08 18.13 -8.46
C TYR A 42 -7.00 19.47 -9.20
N SER A 43 -6.62 20.53 -8.50
CA SER A 43 -6.22 21.78 -9.14
C SER A 43 -4.84 21.63 -9.79
N PHE A 44 -4.53 22.45 -10.81
CA PHE A 44 -3.19 22.47 -11.40
C PHE A 44 -2.06 22.73 -10.38
N SER A 45 -2.34 23.43 -9.28
CA SER A 45 -1.35 23.72 -8.23
C SER A 45 -1.30 22.66 -7.12
N ASP A 46 -2.18 21.67 -7.13
CA ASP A 46 -2.18 20.63 -6.11
C ASP A 46 -0.93 19.75 -6.26
N LYS A 47 -0.30 19.47 -5.13
CA LYS A 47 0.74 18.45 -5.05
C LYS A 47 0.10 17.07 -5.15
N VAL A 48 0.50 16.26 -6.12
CA VAL A 48 -0.02 14.90 -6.33
C VAL A 48 1.15 13.90 -6.32
N VAL A 49 0.91 12.72 -5.75
CA VAL A 49 1.84 11.59 -5.74
C VAL A 49 1.24 10.45 -6.53
N ILE A 50 1.94 10.05 -7.59
CA ILE A 50 1.55 8.97 -8.50
C ILE A 50 2.58 7.86 -8.46
N ALA A 51 2.16 6.61 -8.56
CA ALA A 51 3.07 5.47 -8.70
C ALA A 51 2.79 4.71 -10.00
N TYR A 52 3.86 4.33 -10.70
CA TYR A 52 3.76 3.44 -11.85
C TYR A 52 3.28 2.05 -11.42
N TYR A 53 2.25 1.55 -12.08
CA TYR A 53 1.54 0.32 -11.71
C TYR A 53 1.44 -0.64 -12.90
N TYR A 54 1.93 -1.85 -12.71
CA TYR A 54 2.08 -2.85 -13.76
C TYR A 54 1.08 -3.98 -13.58
N MET A 55 0.29 -4.17 -14.63
CA MET A 55 -0.83 -5.11 -14.64
C MET A 55 -0.53 -6.35 -15.47
N TRP A 56 0.73 -6.80 -15.61
CA TRP A 56 1.10 -7.85 -16.55
C TRP A 56 1.52 -9.21 -15.95
N TYR A 57 1.57 -9.33 -14.62
CA TYR A 57 2.03 -10.56 -13.96
C TYR A 57 1.07 -11.73 -14.14
N LYS A 58 1.66 -12.92 -14.20
CA LYS A 58 0.99 -14.21 -14.13
C LYS A 58 1.70 -15.07 -13.09
N ALA A 59 0.97 -15.96 -12.43
CA ALA A 59 1.56 -16.77 -11.35
C ALA A 59 2.78 -17.60 -11.83
N ASP A 60 2.77 -18.07 -13.07
CA ASP A 60 3.87 -18.85 -13.64
C ASP A 60 5.13 -18.01 -13.93
N THR A 61 4.99 -16.70 -14.20
CA THR A 61 6.15 -15.84 -14.50
C THR A 61 7.10 -15.72 -13.32
N PHE A 62 6.61 -15.77 -12.07
CA PHE A 62 7.46 -15.74 -10.87
C PHE A 62 8.44 -16.91 -10.77
N SER A 63 8.09 -18.06 -11.37
CA SER A 63 8.96 -19.24 -11.39
C SER A 63 9.80 -19.39 -12.67
N THR A 64 9.47 -18.64 -13.73
CA THR A 64 10.04 -18.84 -15.06
C THR A 64 10.86 -17.65 -15.57
N ALA A 65 10.59 -16.44 -15.09
CA ALA A 65 11.32 -15.23 -15.46
C ALA A 65 12.57 -15.09 -14.58
N PRO A 66 13.79 -15.05 -15.16
CA PRO A 66 15.04 -14.91 -14.40
C PRO A 66 15.07 -13.69 -13.47
N GLU A 67 14.52 -12.57 -13.91
CA GLU A 67 14.47 -11.32 -13.17
C GLU A 67 13.57 -11.34 -11.93
N LEU A 68 12.69 -12.34 -11.80
CA LEU A 68 11.76 -12.48 -10.67
C LEU A 68 12.16 -13.56 -9.67
N GLN A 69 13.23 -14.32 -9.91
CA GLN A 69 13.57 -15.51 -9.09
C GLN A 69 13.88 -15.18 -7.62
N ASP A 70 14.36 -13.96 -7.35
CA ASP A 70 14.75 -13.50 -6.01
C ASP A 70 13.73 -12.51 -5.42
N ILE A 71 12.48 -12.52 -5.90
CA ILE A 71 11.42 -11.62 -5.44
C ILE A 71 10.20 -12.43 -5.03
N HIS A 72 9.79 -12.29 -3.77
CA HIS A 72 8.65 -13.01 -3.21
C HIS A 72 7.58 -12.02 -2.71
N PRO A 73 6.61 -11.60 -3.54
CA PRO A 73 5.54 -10.73 -3.06
C PRO A 73 4.79 -11.36 -1.89
N THR A 74 4.40 -10.53 -0.91
CA THR A 74 3.62 -11.00 0.25
C THR A 74 2.25 -11.55 -0.12
N LEU A 75 1.73 -11.18 -1.30
CA LEU A 75 0.51 -11.72 -1.90
C LEU A 75 0.74 -13.03 -2.67
N GLY A 76 1.98 -13.55 -2.67
CA GLY A 76 2.40 -14.74 -3.40
C GLY A 76 2.59 -14.50 -4.90
N ALA A 77 2.82 -15.58 -5.65
CA ALA A 77 2.89 -15.55 -7.11
C ALA A 77 1.49 -15.30 -7.70
N TYR A 78 1.14 -14.04 -7.90
CA TYR A 78 -0.21 -13.62 -8.25
C TYR A 78 -0.46 -13.47 -9.76
N ASN A 79 -1.74 -13.38 -10.14
CA ASN A 79 -2.15 -12.98 -11.49
C ASN A 79 -2.69 -11.55 -11.44
N SER A 80 -2.18 -10.64 -12.27
CA SER A 80 -2.66 -9.25 -12.33
C SER A 80 -4.10 -9.09 -12.82
N SER A 81 -4.74 -10.18 -13.29
CA SER A 81 -6.17 -10.20 -13.61
C SER A 81 -7.05 -10.61 -12.45
N ASP A 82 -6.50 -10.96 -11.29
CA ASP A 82 -7.30 -11.32 -10.11
C ASP A 82 -7.84 -10.05 -9.43
N PRO A 83 -9.17 -9.86 -9.33
CA PRO A 83 -9.77 -8.71 -8.67
C PRO A 83 -9.39 -8.57 -7.19
N TYR A 84 -9.08 -9.67 -6.49
CA TYR A 84 -8.60 -9.62 -5.10
C TYR A 84 -7.23 -8.96 -5.03
N ILE A 85 -6.31 -9.36 -5.91
CA ILE A 85 -4.95 -8.81 -5.98
C ILE A 85 -4.98 -7.32 -6.32
N ILE A 86 -5.78 -6.94 -7.32
CA ILE A 86 -5.98 -5.53 -7.68
C ILE A 86 -6.49 -4.72 -6.48
N GLU A 87 -7.44 -5.27 -5.72
CA GLU A 87 -7.98 -4.60 -4.54
C GLU A 87 -6.94 -4.46 -3.41
N GLU A 88 -6.15 -5.49 -3.15
CA GLU A 88 -5.06 -5.41 -2.16
C GLU A 88 -4.00 -4.38 -2.57
N HIS A 89 -3.62 -4.32 -3.85
CA HIS A 89 -2.71 -3.28 -4.35
C HIS A 89 -3.28 -1.87 -4.18
N VAL A 90 -4.59 -1.67 -4.43
CA VAL A 90 -5.26 -0.40 -4.16
C VAL A 90 -5.18 -0.03 -2.68
N LYS A 91 -5.41 -0.99 -1.77
CA LYS A 91 -5.28 -0.77 -0.31
C LYS A 91 -3.85 -0.41 0.09
N MET A 92 -2.86 -1.11 -0.46
CA MET A 92 -1.44 -0.84 -0.23
C MET A 92 -1.06 0.57 -0.69
N ALA A 93 -1.56 1.01 -1.86
CA ALA A 93 -1.35 2.38 -2.34
C ALA A 93 -1.97 3.42 -1.40
N LYS A 94 -3.17 3.16 -0.86
CA LYS A 94 -3.77 4.04 0.15
C LYS A 94 -2.98 4.06 1.45
N GLN A 95 -2.43 2.92 1.89
CA GLN A 95 -1.54 2.86 3.06
C GLN A 95 -0.26 3.68 2.82
N ALA A 96 0.31 3.60 1.62
CA ALA A 96 1.42 4.45 1.18
C ALA A 96 1.03 5.92 0.96
N LYS A 97 -0.25 6.28 1.14
CA LYS A 97 -0.82 7.62 0.89
C LYS A 97 -0.67 8.11 -0.56
N ILE A 98 -0.54 7.17 -1.50
CA ILE A 98 -0.48 7.48 -2.92
C ILE A 98 -1.85 8.00 -3.39
N ASP A 99 -1.83 9.07 -4.18
CA ASP A 99 -3.05 9.68 -4.71
C ASP A 99 -3.55 8.95 -5.95
N ALA A 100 -2.62 8.47 -6.78
CA ALA A 100 -2.96 7.83 -8.04
C ALA A 100 -2.02 6.70 -8.47
N PHE A 101 -2.54 5.78 -9.28
CA PHE A 101 -1.71 4.92 -10.13
C PHE A 101 -1.63 5.46 -11.55
N ALA A 102 -0.43 5.36 -12.13
CA ALA A 102 -0.18 5.39 -13.57
C ALA A 102 -0.13 3.94 -14.05
N ALA A 103 -1.26 3.43 -14.53
CA ALA A 103 -1.40 2.03 -14.92
C ALA A 103 -0.83 1.78 -16.32
N SER A 104 0.25 1.01 -16.43
CA SER A 104 0.83 0.59 -17.71
C SER A 104 -0.23 -0.13 -18.53
N TRP A 105 -0.47 0.35 -19.76
CA TRP A 105 -1.62 -0.07 -20.54
C TRP A 105 -1.43 0.05 -22.06
N TRP A 106 -2.09 -0.86 -22.77
CA TRP A 106 -2.42 -0.78 -24.19
C TRP A 106 -3.79 -1.45 -24.40
N TYR A 107 -4.44 -1.15 -25.52
CA TYR A 107 -5.70 -1.77 -25.86
C TYR A 107 -5.53 -3.28 -26.09
N ASP A 108 -6.18 -4.07 -25.23
CA ASP A 108 -6.27 -5.53 -25.37
C ASP A 108 -7.64 -6.00 -24.88
N ALA A 109 -8.46 -6.42 -25.84
CA ALA A 109 -9.83 -6.88 -25.63
C ALA A 109 -9.95 -8.37 -25.28
N SER A 110 -8.84 -9.07 -25.02
CA SER A 110 -8.89 -10.45 -24.52
C SER A 110 -9.58 -10.53 -23.16
N ALA A 111 -10.20 -11.68 -22.83
CA ALA A 111 -11.10 -11.84 -21.68
C ALA A 111 -10.49 -11.43 -20.32
N TYR A 112 -9.16 -11.53 -20.18
CA TYR A 112 -8.39 -11.11 -19.01
C TYR A 112 -7.22 -10.20 -19.41
N GLY A 113 -7.36 -9.53 -20.55
CA GLY A 113 -6.39 -8.60 -21.12
C GLY A 113 -6.35 -7.27 -20.40
N MET A 114 -5.56 -6.33 -20.93
CA MET A 114 -5.37 -5.01 -20.32
C MET A 114 -6.67 -4.22 -20.15
N ASN A 115 -7.66 -4.36 -21.04
CA ASN A 115 -8.95 -3.68 -20.88
C ASN A 115 -9.73 -4.20 -19.66
N TYR A 116 -9.72 -5.52 -19.45
CA TYR A 116 -10.37 -6.14 -18.28
C TYR A 116 -9.68 -5.71 -16.98
N ARG A 117 -8.33 -5.73 -16.97
CA ARG A 117 -7.53 -5.35 -15.80
C ARG A 117 -7.72 -3.88 -15.45
N LEU A 118 -7.68 -2.98 -16.44
CA LEU A 118 -7.91 -1.55 -16.24
C LEU A 118 -9.33 -1.28 -15.72
N ASN A 119 -10.36 -1.90 -16.31
CA ASN A 119 -11.74 -1.75 -15.82
C ASN A 119 -11.87 -2.19 -14.35
N THR A 120 -11.33 -3.36 -14.02
CA THR A 120 -11.33 -3.87 -12.64
C THR A 120 -10.58 -2.93 -11.70
N LEU A 121 -9.45 -2.37 -12.13
CA LEU A 121 -8.69 -1.38 -11.35
C LEU A 121 -9.51 -0.12 -11.08
N PHE A 122 -10.21 0.43 -12.08
CA PHE A 122 -11.12 1.58 -11.88
C PHE A 122 -12.25 1.27 -10.89
N GLU A 123 -12.85 0.09 -10.98
CA GLU A 123 -13.89 -0.36 -10.04
C GLU A 123 -13.38 -0.43 -8.60
N LYS A 124 -12.21 -1.06 -8.38
CA LYS A 124 -11.61 -1.17 -7.05
C LYS A 124 -11.11 0.17 -6.52
N ALA A 125 -10.43 0.95 -7.35
CA ALA A 125 -9.92 2.27 -6.98
C ALA A 125 -11.02 3.22 -6.51
N ALA A 126 -12.21 3.16 -7.12
CA ALA A 126 -13.35 3.98 -6.72
C ALA A 126 -13.84 3.69 -5.29
N LEU A 127 -13.66 2.46 -4.78
CA LEU A 127 -14.07 2.08 -3.42
C LEU A 127 -13.18 2.71 -2.34
N TYR A 128 -11.93 3.04 -2.68
CA TYR A 128 -10.90 3.48 -1.73
C TYR A 128 -10.37 4.90 -2.02
N ASP A 129 -11.04 5.63 -2.92
CA ASP A 129 -10.63 6.95 -3.38
C ASP A 129 -9.15 7.01 -3.83
N LEU A 130 -8.74 5.98 -4.57
CA LEU A 130 -7.49 6.01 -5.35
C LEU A 130 -7.83 6.51 -6.75
N LYS A 131 -7.00 7.38 -7.32
CA LYS A 131 -7.19 7.85 -8.70
C LYS A 131 -6.37 7.02 -9.70
N ILE A 132 -6.81 6.94 -10.94
CA ILE A 132 -6.19 6.15 -11.99
C ILE A 132 -6.00 7.04 -13.22
N SER A 133 -4.76 7.05 -13.71
CA SER A 133 -4.39 7.42 -15.08
C SER A 133 -3.84 6.18 -15.78
N ILE A 134 -3.93 6.12 -17.10
CA ILE A 134 -3.07 5.21 -17.86
C ILE A 134 -1.65 5.78 -17.95
N ASP A 135 -0.67 4.90 -18.06
CA ASP A 135 0.59 5.12 -18.76
C ASP A 135 0.56 4.31 -20.06
N LEU A 136 0.31 4.98 -21.18
CA LEU A 136 0.20 4.34 -22.47
C LEU A 136 1.59 3.87 -22.93
N GLU A 137 1.74 2.58 -23.19
CA GLU A 137 2.96 1.93 -23.68
C GLU A 137 3.22 2.24 -25.17
N GLY A 138 3.37 3.54 -25.49
CA GLY A 138 3.39 4.08 -26.84
C GLY A 138 4.71 3.93 -27.59
N ALA A 139 5.81 3.53 -26.93
CA ALA A 139 7.13 3.48 -27.57
C ALA A 139 7.22 2.48 -28.74
N TYR A 140 6.28 1.54 -28.83
CA TYR A 140 6.19 0.56 -29.91
C TYR A 140 4.99 0.77 -30.84
N MET A 141 4.26 1.88 -30.69
CA MET A 141 3.05 2.17 -31.43
C MET A 141 3.28 3.23 -32.51
N THR A 142 2.48 3.13 -33.57
CA THR A 142 2.29 4.20 -34.55
C THR A 142 1.42 5.32 -34.00
N MET A 143 1.46 6.51 -34.60
CA MET A 143 0.60 7.63 -34.19
C MET A 143 -0.90 7.32 -34.30
N ASP A 144 -1.31 6.53 -35.29
CA ASP A 144 -2.69 6.06 -35.44
C ASP A 144 -3.09 5.09 -34.32
N GLU A 145 -2.20 4.17 -33.94
CA GLU A 145 -2.44 3.27 -32.80
C GLU A 145 -2.53 4.05 -31.48
N ILE A 146 -1.65 5.03 -31.28
CA ILE A 146 -1.70 5.93 -30.11
C ILE A 146 -3.04 6.68 -30.08
N TYR A 147 -3.48 7.21 -31.22
CA TYR A 147 -4.77 7.89 -31.34
C TYR A 147 -5.93 6.99 -30.94
N GLU A 148 -6.02 5.77 -31.50
CA GLU A 148 -7.08 4.81 -31.20
C GLU A 148 -7.10 4.43 -29.70
N ASN A 149 -5.92 4.24 -29.11
CA ASN A 149 -5.77 3.92 -27.69
C ASN A 149 -6.24 5.08 -26.79
N LEU A 150 -5.78 6.31 -27.06
CA LEU A 150 -6.19 7.50 -26.30
C LEU A 150 -7.68 7.81 -26.48
N HIS A 151 -8.19 7.71 -27.70
CA HIS A 151 -9.61 7.88 -27.98
C HIS A 151 -10.44 6.87 -27.18
N TYR A 152 -10.06 5.58 -27.18
CA TYR A 152 -10.72 4.56 -26.37
C TYR A 152 -10.68 4.87 -24.87
N TYR A 153 -9.51 5.20 -24.33
CA TYR A 153 -9.34 5.54 -22.92
C TYR A 153 -10.24 6.73 -22.53
N LEU A 154 -10.14 7.82 -23.29
CA LEU A 154 -10.85 9.05 -22.97
C LEU A 154 -12.37 8.89 -23.13
N SER A 155 -12.83 8.12 -24.13
CA SER A 155 -14.26 7.87 -24.34
C SER A 155 -14.90 7.05 -23.21
N ASN A 156 -14.18 6.08 -22.66
CA ASN A 156 -14.74 5.10 -21.73
C ASN A 156 -14.46 5.43 -20.26
N PHE A 157 -13.31 6.04 -19.96
CA PHE A 157 -12.83 6.18 -18.58
C PHE A 157 -12.85 7.63 -18.08
N SER A 158 -12.93 8.66 -18.92
CA SER A 158 -12.81 10.07 -18.47
C SER A 158 -13.82 10.52 -17.42
N ASN A 159 -14.99 9.88 -17.36
CA ASN A 159 -16.07 10.28 -16.45
C ASN A 159 -16.24 9.35 -15.24
N LEU A 160 -15.37 8.35 -15.08
CA LEU A 160 -15.45 7.46 -13.93
C LEU A 160 -15.00 8.17 -12.63
N PRO A 161 -15.52 7.76 -11.45
CA PRO A 161 -15.20 8.41 -10.18
C PRO A 161 -13.72 8.36 -9.78
N ALA A 162 -13.04 7.28 -10.19
CA ALA A 162 -11.62 7.05 -9.91
C ALA A 162 -10.69 7.67 -10.96
N THR A 163 -11.17 8.39 -11.96
CA THR A 163 -10.29 8.99 -12.98
C THR A 163 -9.47 10.12 -12.37
N LEU A 164 -8.16 10.07 -12.55
CA LEU A 164 -7.28 11.18 -12.19
C LEU A 164 -7.60 12.36 -13.11
N LYS A 165 -7.89 13.52 -12.51
CA LYS A 165 -8.21 14.75 -13.23
C LYS A 165 -7.43 15.93 -12.70
N VAL A 166 -7.05 16.83 -13.60
CA VAL A 166 -6.50 18.16 -13.31
C VAL A 166 -7.40 19.21 -13.95
N ASP A 167 -7.96 20.11 -13.14
CA ASP A 167 -8.91 21.16 -13.56
C ASP A 167 -10.03 20.61 -14.46
N GLY A 168 -10.57 19.44 -14.10
CA GLY A 168 -11.65 18.76 -14.80
C GLY A 168 -11.24 17.93 -16.02
N LYS A 169 -9.97 17.99 -16.46
CA LYS A 169 -9.46 17.20 -17.58
C LYS A 169 -8.90 15.85 -17.09
N PRO A 170 -9.29 14.71 -17.70
CA PRO A 170 -8.66 13.42 -17.43
C PRO A 170 -7.16 13.48 -17.71
N VAL A 171 -6.36 12.79 -16.90
CA VAL A 171 -4.92 12.68 -17.10
C VAL A 171 -4.61 11.44 -17.95
N ALA A 172 -3.62 11.54 -18.83
CA ALA A 172 -3.05 10.40 -19.54
C ALA A 172 -1.53 10.56 -19.63
N LEU A 173 -0.77 9.59 -19.10
CA LEU A 173 0.68 9.50 -19.27
C LEU A 173 0.98 8.73 -20.56
N ILE A 174 2.09 9.07 -21.20
CA ILE A 174 2.55 8.40 -22.42
C ILE A 174 4.04 8.11 -22.33
N TRP A 175 4.37 6.82 -22.24
CA TRP A 175 5.71 6.32 -22.44
C TRP A 175 6.02 6.20 -23.94
N GLY A 176 7.16 6.73 -24.39
CA GLY A 176 7.51 6.74 -25.82
C GLY A 176 7.30 8.08 -26.54
N SER A 177 7.10 9.19 -25.82
CA SER A 177 6.93 10.53 -26.41
C SER A 177 8.06 10.95 -27.36
N TRP A 178 9.28 10.43 -27.17
CA TRP A 178 10.46 10.72 -28.00
C TRP A 178 10.37 10.23 -29.45
N ASN A 179 9.44 9.33 -29.77
CA ASN A 179 9.29 8.77 -31.12
C ASN A 179 8.73 9.78 -32.13
N TYR A 180 8.05 10.81 -31.66
CA TYR A 180 7.37 11.81 -32.49
C TYR A 180 7.77 13.22 -32.10
N SER A 181 7.60 14.15 -33.04
CA SER A 181 7.86 15.57 -32.81
C SER A 181 6.75 16.21 -31.96
N PRO A 182 7.05 17.32 -31.25
CA PRO A 182 6.04 18.07 -30.51
C PRO A 182 4.82 18.50 -31.36
N ASP A 183 5.02 18.87 -32.62
CA ASP A 183 3.93 19.29 -33.52
C ASP A 183 2.99 18.13 -33.90
N GLU A 184 3.53 16.92 -34.07
CA GLU A 184 2.72 15.72 -34.30
C GLU A 184 1.89 15.39 -33.05
N TRP A 185 2.47 15.50 -31.86
CA TRP A 185 1.74 15.35 -30.59
C TRP A 185 0.64 16.40 -30.42
N GLN A 186 0.94 17.67 -30.69
CA GLN A 186 -0.05 18.74 -30.62
C GLN A 186 -1.22 18.46 -31.57
N SER A 187 -0.92 18.06 -32.81
CA SER A 187 -1.94 17.75 -33.81
C SER A 187 -2.84 16.59 -33.37
N LEU A 188 -2.27 15.55 -32.77
CA LEU A 188 -3.06 14.43 -32.23
C LEU A 188 -3.98 14.90 -31.09
N PHE A 189 -3.45 15.65 -30.13
CA PHE A 189 -4.22 16.13 -28.97
C PHE A 189 -5.30 17.14 -29.35
N ASP A 190 -5.04 17.98 -30.36
CA ASP A 190 -6.02 18.90 -30.93
C ASP A 190 -7.17 18.15 -31.61
N ASN A 191 -6.88 17.04 -32.32
CA ASN A 191 -7.92 16.19 -32.91
C ASN A 191 -8.81 15.58 -31.84
N LEU A 192 -8.24 14.97 -30.79
CA LEU A 192 -9.02 14.42 -29.66
C LEU A 192 -9.86 15.51 -28.96
N THR A 193 -9.28 16.70 -28.79
CA THR A 193 -9.99 17.85 -28.19
C THR A 193 -11.15 18.31 -29.06
N ALA A 194 -10.97 18.36 -30.39
CA ALA A 194 -12.03 18.72 -31.34
C ALA A 194 -13.19 17.71 -31.35
N GLU A 195 -12.92 16.46 -31.00
CA GLU A 195 -13.92 15.40 -30.80
C GLU A 195 -14.59 15.43 -29.42
N GLY A 196 -14.25 16.41 -28.58
CA GLY A 196 -14.83 16.55 -27.24
C GLY A 196 -14.14 15.70 -26.17
N LEU A 197 -12.93 15.22 -26.43
CA LEU A 197 -12.10 14.41 -25.52
C LEU A 197 -10.83 15.18 -25.10
N PRO A 198 -10.93 16.35 -24.44
CA PRO A 198 -9.76 17.04 -23.93
C PRO A 198 -9.14 16.26 -22.76
N ALA A 199 -7.81 16.32 -22.64
CA ALA A 199 -7.08 15.69 -21.54
C ALA A 199 -5.91 16.58 -21.05
N PHE A 200 -5.33 16.18 -19.92
CA PHE A 200 -4.09 16.72 -19.38
C PHE A 200 -2.98 15.69 -19.62
N TYR A 201 -2.27 15.84 -20.74
CA TYR A 201 -1.26 14.87 -21.17
C TYR A 201 0.06 15.07 -20.45
N LEU A 202 0.58 13.98 -19.90
CA LEU A 202 1.86 13.92 -19.19
C LEU A 202 2.83 13.03 -19.97
N VAL A 203 4.11 13.34 -19.88
CA VAL A 203 5.13 12.40 -20.36
C VAL A 203 5.43 11.34 -19.30
N SER A 204 5.85 10.17 -19.76
CA SER A 204 6.56 9.15 -18.96
C SER A 204 7.96 8.97 -19.58
N GLY A 205 9.00 9.38 -18.86
CA GLY A 205 10.40 9.29 -19.26
C GLY A 205 10.90 10.33 -20.27
N GLN A 206 10.46 11.59 -20.19
CA GLN A 206 10.90 12.64 -21.12
C GLN A 206 11.20 13.97 -20.42
N THR A 207 12.46 14.38 -20.50
CA THR A 207 12.98 15.59 -19.84
C THR A 207 13.34 16.71 -20.80
N GLY A 208 13.14 16.52 -22.11
CA GLY A 208 13.41 17.52 -23.13
C GLY A 208 12.39 18.67 -23.11
N PRO A 209 12.78 19.93 -22.79
CA PRO A 209 11.85 21.06 -22.68
C PRO A 209 11.07 21.39 -23.97
N ARG A 210 11.54 20.90 -25.13
CA ARG A 210 10.83 21.02 -26.41
C ARG A 210 9.48 20.31 -26.44
N TYR A 211 9.23 19.36 -25.55
CA TYR A 211 7.96 18.63 -25.44
C TYR A 211 6.94 19.37 -24.57
N LEU A 212 7.34 20.43 -23.87
CA LEU A 212 6.41 21.29 -23.13
C LEU A 212 5.51 22.05 -24.09
N GLY A 213 4.21 22.05 -23.79
CA GLY A 213 3.16 22.63 -24.62
C GLY A 213 2.11 21.60 -24.94
N PRO A 214 2.42 20.63 -25.83
CA PRO A 214 1.59 19.44 -26.02
C PRO A 214 1.51 18.63 -24.73
N PHE A 215 2.66 18.37 -24.09
CA PHE A 215 2.72 17.76 -22.77
C PHE A 215 2.83 18.82 -21.68
N ARG A 216 2.22 18.52 -20.54
CA ARG A 216 2.05 19.45 -19.41
C ARG A 216 3.04 19.19 -18.27
N CYS A 217 4.03 18.32 -18.47
CA CYS A 217 5.13 18.15 -17.54
C CYS A 217 6.46 17.82 -18.24
N LEU A 218 7.54 18.00 -17.48
CA LEU A 218 8.75 17.19 -17.62
C LEU A 218 8.75 16.15 -16.50
N GLU A 219 9.22 14.94 -16.81
CA GLU A 219 9.32 13.82 -15.88
C GLU A 219 10.45 12.89 -16.35
N GLN A 220 11.07 12.18 -15.41
CA GLN A 220 12.02 11.10 -15.72
C GLN A 220 11.68 9.80 -15.00
N TYR A 221 11.26 8.80 -15.77
CA TYR A 221 10.85 7.49 -15.28
C TYR A 221 11.89 6.80 -14.36
N VAL A 222 13.19 6.83 -14.66
CA VAL A 222 14.24 6.25 -13.80
C VAL A 222 15.46 7.17 -13.68
N SER A 223 16.20 7.03 -12.57
CA SER A 223 17.43 7.79 -12.28
C SER A 223 18.72 6.96 -12.33
N VAL A 224 18.66 5.73 -12.86
CA VAL A 224 19.75 4.75 -12.78
C VAL A 224 21.04 5.23 -13.45
N ASP A 225 20.93 5.94 -14.58
CA ASP A 225 22.07 6.42 -15.36
C ASP A 225 22.76 7.66 -14.78
N THR A 226 22.19 8.25 -13.72
CA THR A 226 22.73 9.45 -13.07
C THR A 226 23.55 9.06 -11.85
N GLN A 227 24.70 9.71 -11.66
CA GLN A 227 25.46 9.56 -10.42
C GLN A 227 24.66 10.16 -9.26
N ASP A 228 24.64 9.47 -8.12
CA ASP A 228 23.84 9.84 -6.95
C ASP A 228 24.06 11.30 -6.51
N SER A 229 25.32 11.76 -6.53
CA SER A 229 25.71 13.14 -6.20
C SER A 229 25.26 14.20 -7.21
N GLU A 230 24.95 13.80 -8.44
CA GLU A 230 24.53 14.69 -9.52
C GLU A 230 23.01 14.84 -9.59
N LEU A 231 22.26 13.91 -8.98
CA LEU A 231 20.81 13.84 -9.07
C LEU A 231 20.09 15.13 -8.59
N PRO A 232 20.47 15.77 -7.46
CA PRO A 232 19.82 17.01 -7.04
C PRO A 232 19.99 18.15 -8.08
N ALA A 233 21.19 18.27 -8.66
CA ALA A 233 21.47 19.28 -9.68
C ALA A 233 20.70 19.00 -10.97
N LEU A 234 20.58 17.71 -11.35
CA LEU A 234 19.78 17.29 -12.50
C LEU A 234 18.31 17.68 -12.32
N PHE A 235 17.70 17.36 -11.18
CA PHE A 235 16.29 17.70 -10.91
C PHE A 235 16.06 19.21 -10.85
N GLN A 236 17.00 19.96 -10.25
CA GLN A 236 16.96 21.42 -10.25
C GLN A 236 16.99 21.99 -11.68
N SER A 237 17.71 21.34 -12.61
CA SER A 237 17.75 21.76 -14.01
C SER A 237 16.38 21.62 -14.69
N PHE A 238 15.62 20.56 -14.38
CA PHE A 238 14.28 20.35 -14.92
C PHE A 238 13.26 21.35 -14.34
N ARG A 239 13.29 21.60 -13.02
CA ARG A 239 12.52 22.68 -12.40
C ARG A 239 12.78 24.03 -13.10
N THR A 240 14.05 24.34 -13.33
CA THR A 240 14.47 25.60 -13.99
C THR A 240 13.95 25.67 -15.42
N ALA A 241 14.03 24.58 -16.19
CA ALA A 241 13.51 24.54 -17.56
C ALA A 241 11.99 24.73 -17.60
N THR A 242 11.24 24.11 -16.69
CA THR A 242 9.79 24.29 -16.56
C THR A 242 9.43 25.74 -16.22
N GLU A 243 10.17 26.40 -15.33
CA GLU A 243 9.95 27.83 -15.01
C GLU A 243 10.23 28.74 -16.21
N GLN A 244 11.31 28.49 -16.94
CA GLN A 244 11.64 29.25 -18.15
C GLN A 244 10.56 29.11 -19.22
N TYR A 245 10.02 27.90 -19.41
CA TYR A 245 8.88 27.66 -20.27
C TYR A 245 7.64 28.45 -19.82
N ASN A 246 7.29 28.36 -18.53
CA ASN A 246 6.12 29.03 -17.96
C ASN A 246 6.18 30.56 -18.08
N ASN A 247 7.37 31.16 -17.93
CA ASN A 247 7.59 32.60 -18.11
C ASN A 247 7.26 33.09 -19.53
N SER A 248 7.36 32.22 -20.54
CA SER A 248 7.04 32.53 -21.94
C SER A 248 5.64 32.08 -22.36
N HIS A 249 4.96 31.26 -21.55
CA HIS A 249 3.66 30.63 -21.88
C HIS A 249 2.63 30.78 -20.75
N PRO A 250 2.22 32.02 -20.36
CA PRO A 250 1.36 32.25 -19.19
C PRO A 250 -0.03 31.61 -19.28
N ASN A 251 -0.47 31.22 -20.48
CA ASN A 251 -1.79 30.59 -20.71
C ASN A 251 -1.71 29.07 -20.92
N ASN A 252 -0.52 28.46 -20.87
CA ASN A 252 -0.34 27.02 -21.06
C ASN A 252 0.78 26.49 -20.16
N LEU A 253 0.65 26.67 -18.85
CA LEU A 253 1.69 26.32 -17.90
C LEU A 253 1.99 24.81 -17.86
N ALA A 254 3.24 24.45 -17.65
CA ALA A 254 3.71 23.09 -17.40
C ALA A 254 4.16 22.90 -15.94
N GLN A 255 4.29 21.64 -15.56
CA GLN A 255 4.71 21.17 -14.25
C GLN A 255 6.09 20.48 -14.31
N TRP A 256 6.80 20.49 -13.18
CA TRP A 256 7.94 19.62 -12.95
C TRP A 256 7.52 18.45 -12.06
N HIS A 257 7.66 17.23 -12.55
CA HIS A 257 7.31 16.00 -11.84
C HIS A 257 8.60 15.25 -11.52
N ALA A 258 8.98 15.20 -10.24
CA ALA A 258 10.21 14.53 -9.83
C ALA A 258 9.96 13.06 -9.48
N THR A 259 10.91 12.21 -9.83
CA THR A 259 10.81 10.77 -9.61
C THR A 259 11.62 10.33 -8.41
N ILE A 260 11.01 9.51 -7.57
CA ILE A 260 11.64 8.83 -6.43
C ILE A 260 11.56 7.33 -6.64
N MET A 261 12.60 6.61 -6.25
CA MET A 261 12.69 5.16 -6.48
C MET A 261 13.56 4.47 -5.43
N PRO A 262 13.18 3.27 -4.96
CA PRO A 262 13.86 2.63 -3.83
C PRO A 262 15.17 1.95 -4.21
N GLY A 263 15.34 1.60 -5.48
CA GLY A 263 16.50 0.94 -6.08
C GLY A 263 16.20 0.62 -7.54
N PHE A 264 17.13 -0.05 -8.22
CA PHE A 264 16.98 -0.51 -9.60
C PHE A 264 17.93 -1.69 -9.85
N ASP A 265 17.50 -2.71 -10.56
CA ASP A 265 18.40 -3.77 -11.03
C ASP A 265 17.83 -4.45 -12.27
N GLU A 266 18.43 -4.20 -13.43
CA GLU A 266 18.06 -4.90 -14.68
C GLU A 266 19.07 -5.99 -15.08
N ARG A 267 20.04 -6.32 -14.22
CA ARG A 267 21.12 -7.27 -14.58
C ARG A 267 20.60 -8.68 -14.89
N ASN A 268 19.46 -9.05 -14.32
CA ASN A 268 18.81 -10.34 -14.55
C ASN A 268 17.81 -10.31 -15.72
N ILE A 269 17.56 -9.14 -16.33
CA ILE A 269 16.67 -9.03 -17.49
C ILE A 269 17.41 -9.46 -18.76
N ALA A 270 16.86 -10.46 -19.45
CA ALA A 270 17.46 -11.02 -20.66
C ALA A 270 17.68 -9.95 -21.75
N GLY A 271 18.92 -9.83 -22.21
CA GLY A 271 19.30 -8.93 -23.31
C GLY A 271 19.76 -7.52 -22.89
N ARG A 272 19.73 -7.18 -21.60
CA ARG A 272 20.17 -5.86 -21.08
C ARG A 272 21.66 -5.76 -20.79
N ASP A 273 22.34 -6.88 -20.53
CA ASP A 273 23.80 -6.96 -20.34
C ASP A 273 24.57 -7.15 -21.67
N VAL A 274 24.04 -6.61 -22.77
CA VAL A 274 24.65 -6.73 -24.10
C VAL A 274 25.08 -5.34 -24.61
N PRO A 275 26.36 -5.17 -25.01
CA PRO A 275 26.84 -3.89 -25.54
C PRO A 275 25.96 -3.34 -26.68
N PRO A 276 25.78 -2.00 -26.75
CA PRO A 276 26.46 -0.97 -25.96
C PRO A 276 25.83 -0.71 -24.58
N SER A 277 24.76 -1.42 -24.22
CA SER A 277 24.12 -1.31 -22.92
C SER A 277 24.97 -2.01 -21.86
N VAL A 278 25.08 -1.40 -20.69
CA VAL A 278 25.51 -2.07 -19.46
C VAL A 278 24.28 -2.03 -18.57
N ALA A 279 23.81 -3.19 -18.11
CA ALA A 279 22.64 -3.25 -17.25
C ALA A 279 22.81 -2.30 -16.05
N GLY A 280 21.89 -1.33 -15.93
CA GLY A 280 21.85 -0.38 -14.84
C GLY A 280 21.50 -1.06 -13.51
N TRP A 281 22.11 -0.61 -12.42
CA TRP A 281 21.74 -1.05 -11.08
C TRP A 281 22.03 0.02 -10.02
N LYS A 282 21.19 0.05 -8.99
CA LYS A 282 21.27 0.88 -7.79
C LYS A 282 20.76 0.05 -6.60
N ASP A 283 21.65 -0.26 -5.68
CA ASP A 283 21.28 -0.94 -4.44
C ASP A 283 20.29 -0.08 -3.66
N ARG A 284 19.29 -0.72 -3.05
CA ARG A 284 18.39 -0.03 -2.13
C ARG A 284 19.12 0.48 -0.89
N ASN A 285 20.22 -0.17 -0.51
CA ASN A 285 21.09 0.16 0.62
C ASN A 285 20.29 0.44 1.90
N ASN A 286 19.44 -0.53 2.27
CA ASN A 286 18.50 -0.45 3.41
C ASN A 286 17.59 0.81 3.38
N GLY A 287 17.21 1.26 2.18
CA GLY A 287 16.38 2.45 1.96
C GLY A 287 17.13 3.77 1.87
N GLN A 288 18.46 3.78 2.00
CA GLN A 288 19.24 5.01 1.84
C GLN A 288 19.13 5.58 0.42
N TYR A 289 19.06 4.73 -0.60
CA TYR A 289 18.86 5.20 -1.98
C TYR A 289 17.47 5.83 -2.16
N TYR A 290 16.43 5.26 -1.53
CA TYR A 290 15.09 5.85 -1.58
C TYR A 290 15.04 7.23 -0.91
N GLN A 291 15.68 7.37 0.25
CA GLN A 291 15.82 8.65 0.94
C GLN A 291 16.60 9.66 0.08
N MET A 292 17.70 9.26 -0.55
CA MET A 292 18.49 10.14 -1.40
C MET A 292 17.70 10.62 -2.63
N THR A 293 16.92 9.75 -3.29
CA THR A 293 16.10 10.17 -4.44
C THR A 293 15.00 11.12 -4.00
N PHE A 294 14.39 10.88 -2.83
CA PHE A 294 13.43 11.80 -2.23
C PHE A 294 14.05 13.15 -1.86
N ASP A 295 15.23 13.18 -1.25
CA ASP A 295 15.93 14.42 -0.89
C ASP A 295 16.28 15.24 -2.15
N ALA A 296 16.75 14.56 -3.21
CA ALA A 296 16.99 15.18 -4.51
C ALA A 296 15.69 15.75 -5.10
N ALA A 297 14.58 14.99 -5.07
CA ALA A 297 13.26 15.45 -5.48
C ALA A 297 12.88 16.72 -4.73
N MET A 298 12.87 16.69 -3.40
CA MET A 298 12.46 17.82 -2.57
C MET A 298 13.33 19.06 -2.75
N SER A 299 14.62 18.89 -3.04
CA SER A 299 15.54 20.02 -3.33
C SER A 299 15.13 20.81 -4.57
N SER A 300 14.41 20.19 -5.52
CA SER A 300 13.94 20.83 -6.75
C SER A 300 12.54 21.44 -6.66
N ASN A 301 11.88 21.39 -5.50
CA ASN A 301 10.49 21.80 -5.28
C ASN A 301 9.53 21.36 -6.40
N PRO A 302 9.30 20.04 -6.55
CA PRO A 302 8.49 19.51 -7.63
C PRO A 302 7.02 19.81 -7.39
N ASP A 303 6.30 19.95 -8.51
CA ASP A 303 4.85 20.11 -8.48
C ASP A 303 4.21 18.77 -8.08
N TRP A 304 4.62 17.65 -8.70
CA TRP A 304 4.19 16.28 -8.38
C TRP A 304 5.38 15.36 -8.08
N LEU A 305 5.12 14.29 -7.33
CA LEU A 305 6.06 13.18 -7.16
C LEU A 305 5.59 11.94 -7.93
N HIS A 306 6.51 11.32 -8.65
CA HIS A 306 6.33 10.02 -9.29
C HIS A 306 7.14 8.98 -8.53
N ILE A 307 6.53 7.81 -8.29
CA ILE A 307 7.20 6.67 -7.67
C ILE A 307 7.42 5.64 -8.76
N THR A 308 8.69 5.38 -9.05
CA THR A 308 9.11 4.24 -9.87
C THR A 308 9.63 3.17 -8.92
N SER A 309 8.83 2.17 -8.57
CA SER A 309 7.45 1.89 -9.02
C SER A 309 6.62 1.32 -7.88
N PHE A 310 5.30 1.17 -8.06
CA PHE A 310 4.53 0.33 -7.15
C PHE A 310 5.03 -1.12 -7.24
N ASN A 311 4.99 -1.72 -8.43
CA ASN A 311 5.26 -3.15 -8.62
C ASN A 311 5.97 -3.51 -9.94
N GLU A 312 6.93 -2.72 -10.41
CA GLU A 312 7.87 -3.20 -11.43
C GLU A 312 8.94 -4.08 -10.76
N LEU A 313 8.56 -5.34 -10.58
CA LEU A 313 9.36 -6.36 -9.93
C LEU A 313 10.59 -6.70 -10.76
N GLY A 314 10.45 -6.80 -12.09
CA GLY A 314 11.56 -7.17 -12.99
C GLY A 314 12.73 -6.19 -12.97
N GLU A 315 12.46 -4.90 -12.74
CA GLU A 315 13.49 -3.86 -12.60
C GLU A 315 13.91 -3.63 -11.14
N HIS A 316 13.36 -4.38 -10.18
CA HIS A 316 13.63 -4.24 -8.75
C HIS A 316 13.35 -2.84 -8.19
N THR A 317 12.42 -2.10 -8.81
CA THR A 317 12.04 -0.73 -8.38
C THR A 317 10.80 -0.69 -7.48
N HIS A 318 10.14 -1.83 -7.26
CA HIS A 318 8.89 -1.95 -6.53
C HIS A 318 8.94 -1.44 -5.07
N ILE A 319 7.88 -0.77 -4.64
CA ILE A 319 7.59 -0.54 -3.21
C ILE A 319 6.57 -1.54 -2.65
N GLU A 320 5.94 -2.36 -3.51
CA GLU A 320 5.06 -3.46 -3.13
C GLU A 320 5.72 -4.32 -2.04
N PRO A 321 5.00 -4.72 -0.97
CA PRO A 321 5.57 -5.56 0.07
C PRO A 321 5.96 -6.94 -0.45
N THR A 322 7.21 -7.30 -0.23
CA THR A 322 7.76 -8.64 -0.49
C THR A 322 8.30 -9.25 0.81
N GLU A 323 8.62 -10.54 0.83
CA GLU A 323 9.23 -11.19 1.99
C GLU A 323 10.58 -10.54 2.35
N GLU A 324 11.34 -10.06 1.36
CA GLU A 324 12.65 -9.45 1.54
C GLU A 324 12.59 -8.10 2.27
N TYR A 325 11.52 -7.34 2.06
CA TYR A 325 11.42 -5.96 2.52
C TYR A 325 10.24 -5.69 3.47
N GLY A 326 9.31 -6.64 3.58
CA GLY A 326 8.05 -6.47 4.28
C GLY A 326 7.35 -5.17 3.86
N TRP A 327 6.79 -4.47 4.84
CA TRP A 327 6.08 -3.20 4.62
C TRP A 327 6.97 -1.95 4.61
N TYR A 328 8.30 -2.11 4.65
CA TYR A 328 9.22 -0.99 4.82
C TYR A 328 9.03 0.10 3.77
N TYR A 329 8.96 -0.27 2.48
CA TYR A 329 8.86 0.72 1.40
C TYR A 329 7.48 1.37 1.32
N ILE A 330 6.38 0.64 1.57
CA ILE A 330 5.04 1.24 1.72
C ILE A 330 5.03 2.30 2.84
N ASN A 331 5.57 1.95 4.01
CA ASN A 331 5.60 2.87 5.15
C ASN A 331 6.52 4.07 4.89
N LYS A 332 7.67 3.84 4.25
CA LYS A 332 8.60 4.91 3.89
C LYS A 332 8.00 5.85 2.85
N THR A 333 7.26 5.32 1.87
CA THR A 333 6.51 6.13 0.92
C THR A 333 5.48 7.00 1.63
N ALA A 334 4.74 6.48 2.61
CA ALA A 334 3.78 7.27 3.38
C ALA A 334 4.44 8.46 4.11
N GLU A 335 5.64 8.26 4.70
CA GLU A 335 6.43 9.34 5.30
C GLU A 335 6.82 10.42 4.27
N PHE A 336 7.26 9.99 3.08
CA PHE A 336 7.63 10.88 1.98
C PHE A 336 6.45 11.67 1.44
N VAL A 337 5.28 11.02 1.28
CA VAL A 337 4.05 11.70 0.89
C VAL A 337 3.72 12.79 1.91
N ASP A 338 3.73 12.48 3.22
CA ASP A 338 3.43 13.47 4.25
C ASP A 338 4.36 14.69 4.18
N GLN A 339 5.67 14.46 4.05
CA GLN A 339 6.67 15.52 3.93
C GLN A 339 6.45 16.36 2.66
N PHE A 340 6.19 15.71 1.54
CA PHE A 340 5.91 16.37 0.26
C PHE A 340 4.66 17.25 0.33
N LYS A 341 3.56 16.75 0.88
CA LYS A 341 2.31 17.51 1.01
C LYS A 341 2.47 18.69 1.97
N GLN A 342 3.17 18.51 3.10
CA GLN A 342 3.44 19.58 4.07
C GLN A 342 4.26 20.73 3.48
N SER A 343 5.20 20.44 2.57
CA SER A 343 5.99 21.48 1.88
C SER A 343 5.13 22.45 1.07
N GLY A 344 3.96 22.01 0.58
CA GLY A 344 3.01 22.85 -0.15
C GLY A 344 2.15 23.76 0.74
N SER A 345 1.93 23.39 2.01
CA SER A 345 1.12 24.16 2.97
C SER A 345 1.88 25.32 3.63
N ALA A 346 3.21 25.32 3.56
CA ALA A 346 4.10 26.29 4.23
C ALA A 346 4.03 27.73 3.67
N ASN A 347 3.16 28.02 2.69
CA ASN A 347 2.99 29.37 2.13
C ASN A 347 1.78 30.15 2.72
N THR A 348 1.27 29.75 3.88
CA THR A 348 0.45 30.63 4.73
C THR A 348 1.04 30.67 6.15
N ASN A 349 1.62 31.82 6.50
CA ASN A 349 2.27 32.16 7.77
C ASN A 349 3.72 31.67 7.95
N ILE A 350 4.64 32.41 7.34
CA ILE A 350 5.99 32.56 7.87
C ILE A 350 5.88 33.21 9.26
N ASN A 351 6.13 32.42 10.30
CA ASN A 351 6.67 32.94 11.55
C ASN A 351 8.08 32.38 11.70
N THR A 352 9.08 33.22 11.40
CA THR A 352 10.49 32.90 11.52
C THR A 352 10.88 32.76 12.98
N ASN A 353 11.02 31.51 13.45
CA ASN A 353 11.90 31.23 14.58
C ASN A 353 12.88 30.14 14.17
N VAL A 354 14.04 30.60 13.71
CA VAL A 354 15.23 29.78 13.50
C VAL A 354 15.82 29.49 14.88
N ASN A 355 15.86 28.22 15.29
CA ASN A 355 16.69 27.79 16.40
C ASN A 355 17.87 26.99 15.83
N THR A 356 18.96 27.68 15.53
CA THR A 356 20.27 27.09 15.24
C THR A 356 20.91 26.61 16.54
N ASN A 357 20.99 25.30 16.76
CA ASN A 357 21.87 24.75 17.79
C ASN A 357 23.19 24.30 17.16
N THR A 358 24.19 25.17 17.24
CA THR A 358 25.59 24.86 16.97
C THR A 358 26.18 24.17 18.20
N ASN A 359 26.45 22.87 18.11
CA ASN A 359 27.13 22.15 19.18
C ASN A 359 28.64 22.49 19.17
N THR A 360 29.08 23.31 20.13
CA THR A 360 30.52 23.52 20.41
C THR A 360 30.88 22.73 21.65
N ASN A 361 31.52 21.57 21.48
CA ASN A 361 32.06 20.79 22.59
C ASN A 361 33.34 21.46 23.11
N THR A 362 33.28 22.03 24.33
CA THR A 362 34.49 22.30 25.12
C THR A 362 34.51 21.32 26.28
N ASN A 363 35.39 20.33 26.18
CA ASN A 363 35.56 19.30 27.20
C ASN A 363 36.53 19.83 28.26
N THR A 364 36.09 19.94 29.52
CA THR A 364 37.00 20.10 30.66
C THR A 364 36.52 19.18 31.77
N ASN A 365 37.21 18.05 31.90
CA ASN A 365 37.02 17.05 32.94
C ASN A 365 37.78 17.47 34.21
N VAL A 366 37.09 17.69 35.34
CA VAL A 366 37.54 17.27 36.68
C VAL A 366 36.33 17.05 37.61
N ASN A 367 35.96 15.78 37.77
CA ASN A 367 35.55 15.06 38.99
C ASN A 367 34.76 15.79 40.12
N THR A 368 33.46 15.49 40.26
CA THR A 368 32.81 14.79 41.41
C THR A 368 31.30 15.11 41.50
N ASN A 369 30.53 14.07 41.83
CA ASN A 369 29.10 14.03 42.19
C ASN A 369 28.04 14.03 41.09
N THR A 370 27.36 12.89 41.03
CA THR A 370 26.07 12.57 40.42
C THR A 370 25.04 13.67 40.68
N ASN A 371 24.50 14.27 39.62
CA ASN A 371 23.27 15.05 39.68
C ASN A 371 22.21 14.39 38.79
N VAL A 372 21.22 13.80 39.47
CA VAL A 372 19.95 13.34 38.92
C VAL A 372 19.09 14.58 38.69
N ASN A 373 18.61 14.80 37.47
CA ASN A 373 17.66 15.86 37.17
C ASN A 373 16.26 15.26 37.09
N THR A 374 15.48 15.45 38.16
CA THR A 374 14.06 15.08 38.26
C THR A 374 13.18 16.14 37.61
N ASN A 375 12.37 15.76 36.63
CA ASN A 375 11.22 16.56 36.19
C ASN A 375 9.95 16.00 36.85
N THR A 376 9.33 16.82 37.70
CA THR A 376 8.08 16.51 38.41
C THR A 376 6.90 16.87 37.52
N ASN A 377 6.11 15.87 37.08
CA ASN A 377 4.76 16.08 36.55
C ASN A 377 3.76 15.76 37.67
N THR A 378 2.98 16.76 38.06
CA THR A 378 1.96 16.65 39.11
C THR A 378 0.70 16.00 38.55
N ASN A 379 0.53 14.69 38.74
CA ASN A 379 -0.76 14.03 38.54
C ASN A 379 -1.57 14.13 39.84
N VAL A 380 -2.68 14.86 39.81
CA VAL A 380 -3.68 14.87 40.88
C VAL A 380 -4.47 13.57 40.78
N ASN A 381 -4.18 12.63 41.68
CA ASN A 381 -4.91 11.37 41.78
C ASN A 381 -6.01 11.50 42.84
N THR A 382 -7.25 11.71 42.43
CA THR A 382 -8.41 11.60 43.32
C THR A 382 -8.89 10.16 43.38
N ASN A 383 -8.35 9.39 44.32
CA ASN A 383 -8.92 8.09 44.69
C ASN A 383 -10.12 8.32 45.64
N THR A 384 -11.32 8.21 45.10
CA THR A 384 -12.51 7.89 45.91
C THR A 384 -12.66 6.38 45.97
N ASN A 385 -12.20 5.78 47.07
CA ASN A 385 -12.59 4.43 47.47
C ASN A 385 -14.05 4.46 47.93
N THR A 386 -14.96 3.95 47.11
CA THR A 386 -16.25 3.46 47.57
C THR A 386 -16.28 1.95 47.39
N ASN A 387 -16.19 1.23 48.51
CA ASN A 387 -16.62 -0.16 48.59
C ASN A 387 -18.09 -0.25 48.15
N GLN A 388 -18.33 -0.83 46.98
CA GLN A 388 -19.62 -1.34 46.53
C GLN A 388 -19.37 -2.72 45.91
N GLY A 389 -20.39 -3.58 45.95
CA GLY A 389 -20.33 -5.03 45.80
C GLY A 389 -19.46 -5.57 44.65
N ILE A 390 -19.04 -6.83 44.79
CA ILE A 390 -18.49 -7.63 43.68
C ILE A 390 -19.58 -7.70 42.62
N GLU A 391 -19.58 -6.75 41.70
CA GLU A 391 -20.27 -6.89 40.42
C GLU A 391 -19.57 -8.02 39.64
N PRO A 392 -20.32 -8.83 38.89
CA PRO A 392 -19.71 -9.84 38.03
C PRO A 392 -18.68 -9.18 37.10
N PRO A 393 -17.62 -9.89 36.68
CA PRO A 393 -16.67 -9.35 35.72
C PRO A 393 -17.43 -8.80 34.51
N ILE A 394 -17.20 -7.53 34.19
CA ILE A 394 -17.84 -6.87 33.05
C ILE A 394 -17.41 -7.63 31.80
N VAL A 395 -18.35 -8.31 31.15
CA VAL A 395 -18.12 -8.90 29.84
C VAL A 395 -18.01 -7.74 28.85
N LEU A 396 -16.87 -7.60 28.19
CA LEU A 396 -16.69 -6.58 27.17
C LEU A 396 -17.65 -6.85 26.01
N GLU A 397 -18.37 -5.82 25.58
CA GLU A 397 -19.13 -5.84 24.33
C GLU A 397 -18.33 -5.16 23.22
N GLU A 398 -18.69 -5.41 21.97
CA GLU A 398 -18.00 -4.82 20.82
C GLU A 398 -18.06 -3.28 20.87
N GLY A 399 -16.87 -2.68 20.94
CA GLY A 399 -16.64 -1.25 20.98
C GLY A 399 -16.06 -0.72 19.67
N ARG A 400 -15.65 0.55 19.71
CA ARG A 400 -15.13 1.27 18.55
C ARG A 400 -13.62 1.43 18.61
N LEU A 401 -12.96 1.52 17.47
CA LEU A 401 -11.54 1.83 17.41
C LEU A 401 -11.37 3.33 17.25
N ALA A 402 -10.40 3.90 17.97
CA ALA A 402 -10.18 5.34 17.94
C ALA A 402 -8.70 5.70 18.06
N LYS A 403 -8.33 6.83 17.48
CA LYS A 403 -7.06 7.53 17.70
C LYS A 403 -7.30 9.03 17.80
N THR A 404 -6.26 9.77 18.18
CA THR A 404 -6.32 11.24 18.18
C THR A 404 -5.42 11.80 17.09
N PRO A 405 -5.65 13.03 16.59
CA PRO A 405 -4.73 13.68 15.65
C PRO A 405 -3.31 13.85 16.18
N ALA A 406 -3.14 13.87 17.51
CA ALA A 406 -1.87 14.14 18.18
C ALA A 406 -1.03 12.88 18.48
N SER A 407 -1.59 11.67 18.31
CA SER A 407 -0.90 10.43 18.66
C SER A 407 -1.28 9.29 17.71
N PRO A 408 -0.31 8.51 17.21
CA PRO A 408 -0.58 7.34 16.38
C PRO A 408 -1.13 6.15 17.17
N ALA A 409 -1.13 6.21 18.51
CA ALA A 409 -1.66 5.13 19.35
C ALA A 409 -3.14 4.88 19.04
N VAL A 410 -3.47 3.62 18.76
CA VAL A 410 -4.84 3.17 18.54
C VAL A 410 -5.40 2.62 19.83
N TYR A 411 -6.65 2.95 20.10
CA TYR A 411 -7.39 2.53 21.25
C TYR A 411 -8.64 1.77 20.83
N TYR A 412 -8.96 0.71 21.57
CA TYR A 412 -10.30 0.15 21.59
C TYR A 412 -11.10 0.85 22.69
N LEU A 413 -12.25 1.43 22.33
CA LEU A 413 -13.17 2.11 23.24
C LEU A 413 -14.35 1.19 23.52
N SER A 414 -14.44 0.69 24.74
CA SER A 414 -15.60 -0.07 25.19
C SER A 414 -16.70 0.91 25.61
N GLU A 415 -17.85 0.82 24.94
CA GLU A 415 -19.01 1.65 25.27
C GLU A 415 -19.70 1.17 26.56
N ASN A 416 -19.69 -0.15 26.82
CA ASN A 416 -20.39 -0.72 27.97
C ASN A 416 -19.64 -0.54 29.30
N SER A 417 -18.30 -0.65 29.32
CA SER A 417 -17.50 -0.34 30.51
C SER A 417 -17.04 1.12 30.56
N HIS A 418 -17.24 1.88 29.48
CA HIS A 418 -16.74 3.24 29.30
C HIS A 418 -15.24 3.39 29.55
N THR A 419 -14.45 2.40 29.11
CA THR A 419 -12.98 2.40 29.25
C THR A 419 -12.29 2.24 27.90
N ARG A 420 -11.01 2.62 27.84
CA ARG A 420 -10.17 2.41 26.66
C ARG A 420 -9.05 1.41 26.92
N TYR A 421 -8.70 0.64 25.90
CA TYR A 421 -7.56 -0.27 25.88
C TYR A 421 -6.64 0.14 24.73
N VAL A 422 -5.33 0.13 24.94
CA VAL A 422 -4.36 0.55 23.91
C VAL A 422 -3.74 -0.66 23.22
N PHE A 423 -3.56 -0.58 21.91
CA PHE A 423 -2.71 -1.53 21.18
C PHE A 423 -1.25 -1.13 21.40
N PRO A 424 -0.40 -2.00 21.99
CA PRO A 424 0.99 -1.66 22.28
C PRO A 424 1.82 -1.31 21.05
N ASP A 425 1.54 -1.99 19.94
CA ASP A 425 2.18 -1.77 18.64
C ASP A 425 1.26 -2.23 17.49
N GLU A 426 1.72 -1.99 16.26
CA GLU A 426 0.99 -2.35 15.05
C GLU A 426 0.82 -3.86 14.86
N LYS A 427 1.76 -4.69 15.32
CA LYS A 427 1.70 -6.15 15.14
C LYS A 427 0.57 -6.73 15.97
N VAL A 428 0.44 -6.25 17.21
CA VAL A 428 -0.71 -6.58 18.05
C VAL A 428 -2.00 -6.13 17.38
N TYR A 429 -2.05 -4.91 16.83
CA TYR A 429 -3.24 -4.44 16.12
C TYR A 429 -3.63 -5.34 14.93
N TYR A 430 -2.67 -5.67 14.05
CA TYR A 430 -2.90 -6.50 12.86
C TYR A 430 -3.23 -7.97 13.17
N SER A 431 -2.91 -8.42 14.39
CA SER A 431 -3.39 -9.73 14.86
C SER A 431 -4.91 -9.74 15.09
N TRP A 432 -5.51 -8.60 15.45
CA TRP A 432 -6.95 -8.46 15.73
C TRP A 432 -7.78 -7.90 14.58
N TYR A 433 -7.21 -6.99 13.79
CA TYR A 433 -7.92 -6.26 12.74
C TYR A 433 -7.16 -6.34 11.41
N TYR A 434 -7.89 -6.39 10.31
CA TYR A 434 -7.29 -6.50 8.96
C TYR A 434 -6.59 -5.21 8.52
N ASN A 435 -7.07 -4.06 9.00
CA ASN A 435 -6.61 -2.73 8.60
C ASN A 435 -7.12 -1.68 9.60
N PHE A 436 -6.75 -0.42 9.42
CA PHE A 436 -7.16 0.70 10.27
C PHE A 436 -8.46 1.41 9.81
N ASN A 437 -9.25 0.83 8.91
CA ASN A 437 -10.42 1.51 8.32
C ASN A 437 -11.49 1.84 9.37
N ASP A 438 -11.66 0.98 10.37
CA ASP A 438 -12.63 1.15 11.45
C ASP A 438 -12.11 2.08 12.57
N VAL A 439 -10.90 2.63 12.43
CA VAL A 439 -10.26 3.48 13.44
C VAL A 439 -10.66 4.92 13.22
N GLU A 440 -11.51 5.40 14.10
CA GLU A 440 -12.03 6.75 14.05
C GLU A 440 -11.02 7.76 14.61
N VAL A 441 -10.98 8.96 14.03
CA VAL A 441 -10.20 10.07 14.58
C VAL A 441 -11.11 10.88 15.50
N ILE A 442 -10.88 10.80 16.80
CA ILE A 442 -11.65 11.53 17.81
C ILE A 442 -10.81 12.63 18.46
N ASN A 443 -11.49 13.61 19.05
CA ASN A 443 -10.81 14.67 19.80
C ASN A 443 -10.24 14.12 21.11
N ILE A 444 -9.13 14.70 21.57
CA ILE A 444 -8.52 14.31 22.86
C ILE A 444 -9.50 14.48 24.03
N SER A 445 -10.38 15.48 23.97
CA SER A 445 -11.41 15.74 24.99
C SER A 445 -12.44 14.62 25.09
N GLU A 446 -12.68 13.88 24.01
CA GLU A 446 -13.52 12.69 23.99
C GLU A 446 -12.71 11.47 24.46
N LEU A 447 -11.49 11.26 23.94
CA LEU A 447 -10.67 10.12 24.34
C LEU A 447 -10.45 10.06 25.87
N ILE A 448 -10.26 11.21 26.52
CA ILE A 448 -10.05 11.28 27.98
C ILE A 448 -11.29 10.95 28.82
N THR A 449 -12.50 10.90 28.23
CA THR A 449 -13.69 10.46 28.97
C THR A 449 -13.66 8.94 29.21
N TYR A 450 -12.94 8.18 28.38
CA TYR A 450 -12.70 6.74 28.54
C TYR A 450 -11.40 6.51 29.32
N PRO A 451 -11.42 6.09 30.60
CA PRO A 451 -10.20 5.81 31.37
C PRO A 451 -9.42 4.62 30.77
N LEU A 452 -8.08 4.69 30.82
CA LEU A 452 -7.23 3.60 30.32
C LEU A 452 -7.31 2.39 31.26
N ALA A 453 -7.83 1.27 30.75
CA ALA A 453 -8.03 0.04 31.50
C ALA A 453 -6.91 -1.00 31.30
N GLY A 454 -6.19 -0.95 30.19
CA GLY A 454 -5.10 -1.89 29.94
C GLY A 454 -4.54 -1.85 28.52
N ASN A 455 -3.65 -2.80 28.25
CA ASN A 455 -3.06 -3.06 26.94
C ASN A 455 -3.73 -4.28 26.31
N ILE A 456 -3.97 -4.24 25.01
CA ILE A 456 -4.40 -5.41 24.26
C ILE A 456 -3.19 -6.32 24.01
N THR A 457 -3.38 -7.63 24.16
CA THR A 457 -2.36 -8.66 23.92
C THR A 457 -2.45 -9.19 22.49
N MET A 458 -1.41 -9.89 22.01
CA MET A 458 -1.43 -10.57 20.70
C MET A 458 -2.65 -11.49 20.59
N ARG A 459 -3.30 -11.51 19.44
CA ARG A 459 -4.50 -12.33 19.28
C ARG A 459 -4.21 -13.82 19.41
N PRO A 460 -5.00 -14.57 20.20
CA PRO A 460 -4.85 -16.01 20.30
C PRO A 460 -4.88 -16.72 18.94
N GLY A 461 -4.02 -17.72 18.78
CA GLY A 461 -3.96 -18.53 17.56
C GLY A 461 -3.42 -17.85 16.30
N THR A 462 -2.87 -16.63 16.41
CA THR A 462 -2.22 -15.92 15.30
C THR A 462 -0.72 -16.15 15.29
N HIS A 463 0.07 -15.19 15.79
CA HIS A 463 1.51 -15.26 15.86
C HIS A 463 1.99 -15.90 17.16
N PRO A 464 2.89 -16.89 17.11
CA PRO A 464 3.75 -17.17 18.26
C PRO A 464 4.58 -15.93 18.58
N ILE A 465 4.79 -15.66 19.87
CA ILE A 465 5.53 -14.48 20.33
C ILE A 465 6.85 -14.86 20.98
N LYS A 466 7.81 -13.94 20.95
CA LYS A 466 9.02 -13.99 21.77
C LYS A 466 9.37 -12.61 22.30
N ILE A 467 10.32 -12.55 23.22
CA ILE A 467 10.97 -11.31 23.64
C ILE A 467 12.45 -11.36 23.30
N GLN A 468 13.11 -10.21 23.27
CA GLN A 468 14.54 -10.15 22.94
C GLN A 468 15.42 -10.64 24.10
N ALA A 469 14.91 -10.56 25.33
CA ALA A 469 15.63 -10.99 26.53
C ALA A 469 15.78 -12.51 26.70
N ASN A 470 15.05 -13.34 25.95
CA ASN A 470 15.24 -14.79 25.96
C ASN A 470 14.83 -15.46 24.64
N ASP A 471 15.36 -16.65 24.38
CA ASP A 471 15.11 -17.39 23.14
C ASP A 471 13.83 -18.26 23.17
N LYS A 472 12.99 -18.14 24.20
CA LYS A 472 11.74 -18.91 24.25
C LYS A 472 10.71 -18.34 23.29
N VAL A 473 10.03 -19.23 22.57
CA VAL A 473 8.87 -18.91 21.71
C VAL A 473 7.61 -19.43 22.40
N TYR A 474 6.57 -18.60 22.43
CA TYR A 474 5.33 -18.91 23.10
C TYR A 474 4.16 -18.88 22.12
N ALA A 475 3.27 -19.87 22.20
CA ALA A 475 1.95 -19.75 21.61
C ALA A 475 1.06 -18.88 22.51
N VAL A 476 0.14 -18.13 21.91
CA VAL A 476 -0.81 -17.25 22.62
C VAL A 476 -2.20 -17.88 22.62
N GLU A 477 -2.81 -17.99 23.79
CA GLU A 477 -4.15 -18.51 24.06
C GLU A 477 -5.08 -17.39 24.59
N PRO A 478 -6.41 -17.57 24.56
CA PRO A 478 -7.37 -16.59 25.08
C PRO A 478 -7.06 -16.10 26.51
N GLY A 479 -7.22 -14.80 26.72
CA GLY A 479 -6.97 -14.11 27.99
C GLY A 479 -5.51 -13.72 28.22
N GLY A 480 -4.72 -13.55 27.15
CA GLY A 480 -3.30 -13.21 27.24
C GLY A 480 -2.44 -14.33 27.85
N ILE A 481 -2.90 -15.58 27.77
CA ILE A 481 -2.16 -16.73 28.28
C ILE A 481 -1.09 -17.12 27.25
N ILE A 482 0.12 -17.39 27.71
CA ILE A 482 1.21 -17.83 26.84
C ILE A 482 1.76 -19.18 27.27
N ARG A 483 2.04 -20.04 26.31
CA ARG A 483 2.59 -21.38 26.57
C ARG A 483 3.91 -21.54 25.83
N TRP A 484 4.99 -21.74 26.58
CA TRP A 484 6.30 -21.95 26.00
C TRP A 484 6.30 -23.23 25.16
N ILE A 485 6.72 -23.14 23.90
CA ILE A 485 6.92 -24.28 23.02
C ILE A 485 8.35 -24.79 23.24
N VAL A 486 8.49 -25.97 23.85
CA VAL A 486 9.74 -26.39 24.52
C VAL A 486 10.92 -26.57 23.58
N ASP A 487 10.67 -26.91 22.32
CA ASP A 487 11.69 -27.15 21.32
C ASP A 487 11.14 -27.01 19.89
N GLU A 488 12.06 -26.96 18.93
CA GLU A 488 11.78 -26.85 17.49
C GLU A 488 10.96 -28.03 16.94
N PRO A 489 11.19 -29.30 17.34
CA PRO A 489 10.30 -30.41 16.98
C PRO A 489 8.85 -30.20 17.41
N ALA A 490 8.60 -29.73 18.64
CA ALA A 490 7.25 -29.42 19.11
C ALA A 490 6.64 -28.26 18.30
N PHE A 491 7.44 -27.25 17.97
CA PHE A 491 7.03 -26.09 17.18
C PHE A 491 6.52 -26.47 15.78
N TYR A 492 7.29 -27.25 15.01
CA TYR A 492 6.85 -27.72 13.70
C TYR A 492 5.73 -28.77 13.78
N ALA A 493 5.71 -29.62 14.81
CA ALA A 493 4.64 -30.59 14.99
C ALA A 493 3.27 -29.94 15.20
N LEU A 494 3.25 -28.72 15.74
CA LEU A 494 2.06 -27.87 15.89
C LEU A 494 1.71 -27.09 14.61
N GLY A 495 2.46 -27.28 13.51
CA GLY A 495 2.20 -26.62 12.23
C GLY A 495 2.74 -25.18 12.13
N TYR A 496 3.49 -24.70 13.12
CA TYR A 496 4.08 -23.36 13.07
C TYR A 496 5.35 -23.30 12.21
N ASN A 497 5.65 -22.11 11.71
CA ASN A 497 6.90 -21.75 11.04
C ASN A 497 7.55 -20.56 11.75
N PHE A 498 8.89 -20.50 11.80
CA PHE A 498 9.60 -19.40 12.44
C PHE A 498 9.31 -18.04 11.79
N SER A 499 8.90 -18.01 10.51
CA SER A 499 8.39 -16.80 9.86
C SER A 499 7.13 -16.23 10.49
N MET A 500 6.38 -17.03 11.25
CA MET A 500 5.17 -16.59 11.98
C MET A 500 5.50 -15.91 13.31
N VAL A 501 6.73 -16.06 13.82
CA VAL A 501 7.12 -15.60 15.15
C VAL A 501 7.31 -14.08 15.15
N VAL A 502 6.72 -13.40 16.13
CA VAL A 502 6.84 -11.95 16.28
C VAL A 502 7.45 -11.55 17.63
N ASP A 503 8.33 -10.56 17.59
CA ASP A 503 8.87 -9.95 18.80
C ASP A 503 7.86 -9.01 19.47
N VAL A 504 7.64 -9.25 20.77
CA VAL A 504 6.95 -8.36 21.69
C VAL A 504 8.00 -7.62 22.52
N GLN A 505 7.84 -6.31 22.70
CA GLN A 505 8.77 -5.55 23.55
C GLN A 505 8.67 -6.02 25.01
N ASP A 506 9.81 -6.16 25.68
CA ASP A 506 9.92 -6.66 27.06
C ASP A 506 8.96 -5.95 28.04
N VAL A 507 8.76 -4.64 27.87
CA VAL A 507 7.86 -3.82 28.72
C VAL A 507 6.38 -4.19 28.61
N PHE A 508 5.96 -4.81 27.49
CA PHE A 508 4.60 -5.29 27.27
C PHE A 508 4.45 -6.79 27.57
N PHE A 509 5.56 -7.50 27.80
CA PHE A 509 5.50 -8.93 28.11
C PHE A 509 4.82 -9.22 29.46
N GLN A 510 4.86 -8.26 30.40
CA GLN A 510 4.11 -8.33 31.67
C GLN A 510 2.59 -8.37 31.51
N ASN A 511 2.06 -8.09 30.31
CA ASN A 511 0.63 -8.21 30.01
C ASN A 511 0.21 -9.68 29.78
N TYR A 512 1.16 -10.61 29.67
CA TYR A 512 0.89 -12.03 29.43
C TYR A 512 1.08 -12.86 30.70
N THR A 513 0.34 -13.98 30.79
CA THR A 513 0.47 -14.96 31.89
C THR A 513 1.01 -16.28 31.35
N GLU A 514 2.19 -16.70 31.80
CA GLU A 514 2.78 -17.99 31.40
C GLU A 514 2.03 -19.16 32.04
N ALA A 515 1.66 -20.13 31.21
CA ALA A 515 1.03 -21.40 31.60
C ALA A 515 1.94 -22.60 31.24
N GLU A 516 1.49 -23.81 31.58
CA GLU A 516 2.26 -25.04 31.37
C GLU A 516 2.77 -25.18 29.92
N PRO A 517 4.03 -25.55 29.69
CA PRO A 517 4.62 -25.56 28.36
C PRO A 517 3.99 -26.61 27.41
N LEU A 518 4.21 -26.42 26.11
CA LEU A 518 3.79 -27.32 25.03
C LEU A 518 4.96 -28.19 24.60
N THR A 519 4.82 -29.51 24.78
CA THR A 519 5.78 -30.55 24.34
C THR A 519 5.33 -31.24 23.06
N ALA A 520 6.25 -31.92 22.36
CA ALA A 520 5.92 -32.70 21.17
C ALA A 520 4.84 -33.77 21.48
N GLY A 521 3.73 -33.72 20.74
CA GLY A 521 2.56 -34.59 20.97
C GLY A 521 1.46 -34.00 21.86
N ASN A 522 1.61 -32.76 22.34
CA ASN A 522 0.53 -32.03 23.02
C ASN A 522 -0.58 -31.62 22.04
N VAL A 523 -1.77 -31.34 22.57
CA VAL A 523 -2.84 -30.67 21.82
C VAL A 523 -2.41 -29.26 21.43
N HIS A 524 -2.93 -28.75 20.30
CA HIS A 524 -2.71 -27.38 19.87
C HIS A 524 -3.17 -26.37 20.94
N PRO A 525 -2.54 -25.19 21.02
CA PRO A 525 -2.97 -24.13 21.92
C PRO A 525 -4.37 -23.65 21.57
N ALA A 526 -5.19 -23.35 22.58
CA ALA A 526 -6.53 -22.80 22.34
C ALA A 526 -6.48 -21.52 21.49
N GLY A 527 -7.44 -21.34 20.59
CA GLY A 527 -7.53 -20.17 19.72
C GLY A 527 -7.07 -20.40 18.27
N VAL A 528 -6.37 -21.49 17.97
CA VAL A 528 -5.84 -21.74 16.63
C VAL A 528 -6.92 -22.12 15.62
N LEU A 529 -6.64 -21.81 14.35
CA LEU A 529 -7.36 -22.34 13.19
C LEU A 529 -6.62 -23.57 12.68
N ILE A 530 -7.34 -24.66 12.44
CA ILE A 530 -6.78 -25.92 11.94
C ILE A 530 -7.54 -26.45 10.72
N LYS A 531 -6.82 -27.09 9.80
CA LYS A 531 -7.37 -27.96 8.75
C LYS A 531 -6.59 -29.27 8.70
N TYR A 532 -7.27 -30.37 8.37
CA TYR A 532 -6.57 -31.64 8.12
C TYR A 532 -6.08 -31.69 6.67
N SER A 533 -4.90 -32.26 6.41
CA SER A 533 -4.29 -32.25 5.07
C SER A 533 -5.20 -32.73 3.92
N ASN A 534 -6.05 -33.73 4.18
CA ASN A 534 -6.96 -34.30 3.19
C ASN A 534 -8.43 -33.89 3.38
N ASN A 535 -8.68 -32.82 4.14
CA ASN A 535 -10.02 -32.33 4.43
C ASN A 535 -10.10 -30.81 4.22
N PRO A 536 -10.96 -30.32 3.31
CA PRO A 536 -11.10 -28.88 3.07
C PRO A 536 -11.80 -28.14 4.23
N ALA A 537 -12.41 -28.84 5.19
CA ALA A 537 -13.07 -28.22 6.32
C ALA A 537 -12.06 -27.56 7.28
N VAL A 538 -12.40 -26.35 7.71
CA VAL A 538 -11.63 -25.52 8.63
C VAL A 538 -12.31 -25.52 9.98
N TYR A 539 -11.52 -25.56 11.04
CA TYR A 539 -12.01 -25.59 12.41
C TYR A 539 -11.31 -24.55 13.25
N TYR A 540 -12.06 -23.95 14.18
CA TYR A 540 -11.50 -23.23 15.32
C TYR A 540 -11.31 -24.21 16.48
N TRP A 541 -10.15 -24.22 17.13
CA TRP A 541 -9.88 -25.04 18.31
C TRP A 541 -10.12 -24.23 19.58
N ASP A 542 -11.16 -24.56 20.35
CA ASP A 542 -11.53 -23.82 21.57
C ASP A 542 -10.76 -24.26 22.84
N GLY A 543 -9.82 -25.20 22.69
CA GLY A 543 -9.09 -25.84 23.80
C GLY A 543 -9.69 -27.18 24.26
N VAL A 544 -10.92 -27.49 23.86
CA VAL A 544 -11.65 -28.72 24.21
C VAL A 544 -12.21 -29.42 22.97
N HIS A 545 -12.80 -28.67 22.04
CA HIS A 545 -13.44 -29.13 20.83
C HIS A 545 -12.90 -28.40 19.60
N LYS A 546 -12.84 -29.14 18.47
CA LYS A 546 -12.74 -28.51 17.15
C LYS A 546 -14.14 -28.08 16.72
N ARG A 547 -14.31 -26.79 16.46
CA ARG A 547 -15.57 -26.18 16.07
C ARG A 547 -15.55 -25.91 14.57
N PRO A 548 -16.37 -26.61 13.76
CA PRO A 548 -16.40 -26.40 12.31
C PRO A 548 -16.80 -24.96 11.98
N ILE A 549 -16.09 -24.33 11.04
CA ILE A 549 -16.48 -23.00 10.55
C ILE A 549 -17.47 -23.19 9.40
N ALA A 550 -18.72 -22.79 9.61
CA ALA A 550 -19.82 -23.18 8.74
C ALA A 550 -19.82 -22.47 7.38
N SER A 551 -19.19 -21.30 7.28
CA SER A 551 -19.09 -20.52 6.05
C SER A 551 -17.92 -19.53 6.09
N GLU A 552 -17.51 -19.04 4.91
CA GLU A 552 -16.56 -17.91 4.83
C GLU A 552 -17.10 -16.66 5.52
N SER A 553 -18.41 -16.44 5.52
CA SER A 553 -19.01 -15.31 6.24
C SER A 553 -18.75 -15.43 7.75
N ALA A 554 -18.97 -16.61 8.33
CA ALA A 554 -18.65 -16.86 9.74
C ALA A 554 -17.15 -16.75 10.02
N PHE A 555 -16.31 -17.16 9.07
CA PHE A 555 -14.85 -17.01 9.15
C PHE A 555 -14.44 -15.53 9.31
N PHE A 556 -14.86 -14.68 8.37
CA PHE A 556 -14.50 -13.25 8.38
C PHE A 556 -15.20 -12.44 9.47
N GLN A 557 -16.44 -12.80 9.83
CA GLN A 557 -17.16 -12.15 10.94
C GLN A 557 -16.46 -12.36 12.29
N ASN A 558 -15.82 -13.51 12.49
CA ASN A 558 -14.95 -13.77 13.64
C ASN A 558 -13.53 -13.26 13.42
N ARG A 559 -13.29 -12.42 12.40
CA ARG A 559 -12.01 -11.79 12.06
C ARG A 559 -10.88 -12.79 11.76
N PHE A 560 -11.18 -14.04 11.42
CA PHE A 560 -10.15 -15.04 11.13
C PHE A 560 -9.41 -14.74 9.83
N ARG A 561 -8.15 -15.20 9.75
CA ARG A 561 -7.29 -14.98 8.57
C ARG A 561 -6.70 -16.30 8.10
N TRP A 562 -6.71 -16.49 6.79
CA TRP A 562 -6.23 -17.72 6.15
C TRP A 562 -4.74 -17.98 6.40
N GLU A 563 -3.93 -16.94 6.56
CA GLU A 563 -2.50 -17.07 6.86
C GLU A 563 -2.19 -17.71 8.22
N PHE A 564 -3.14 -17.69 9.16
CA PHE A 564 -3.00 -18.31 10.48
C PHE A 564 -3.60 -19.72 10.52
N LEU A 565 -4.02 -20.26 9.37
CA LEU A 565 -4.55 -21.60 9.27
C LEU A 565 -3.41 -22.62 9.35
N LEU A 566 -3.40 -23.42 10.41
CA LEU A 566 -2.43 -24.49 10.61
C LEU A 566 -2.92 -25.77 9.91
N GLU A 567 -2.08 -26.35 9.07
CA GLU A 567 -2.35 -27.67 8.50
C GLU A 567 -1.85 -28.77 9.43
N ILE A 568 -2.73 -29.69 9.81
CA ILE A 568 -2.47 -30.76 10.76
C ILE A 568 -2.66 -32.14 10.13
N ASN A 569 -1.92 -33.13 10.63
CA ASN A 569 -2.06 -34.52 10.20
C ASN A 569 -3.17 -35.27 10.95
N ASP A 570 -3.59 -36.41 10.41
CA ASP A 570 -4.68 -37.24 10.95
C ASP A 570 -4.36 -37.89 12.32
N GLY A 571 -3.12 -37.77 12.82
CA GLY A 571 -2.74 -38.20 14.17
C GLY A 571 -3.32 -37.33 15.29
N PHE A 572 -3.74 -36.10 14.98
CA PHE A 572 -4.40 -35.21 15.93
C PHE A 572 -5.92 -35.44 15.97
N VAL A 573 -6.39 -36.10 17.04
CA VAL A 573 -7.81 -36.46 17.20
C VAL A 573 -8.50 -35.49 18.15
N TYR A 574 -9.31 -34.59 17.60
CA TYR A 574 -10.12 -33.64 18.34
C TYR A 574 -11.60 -34.02 18.32
N THR A 575 -12.28 -33.88 19.46
CA THR A 575 -13.74 -34.02 19.52
C THR A 575 -14.41 -32.82 18.83
N THR A 576 -15.49 -33.06 18.08
CA THR A 576 -16.18 -32.00 17.35
C THR A 576 -17.20 -31.29 18.23
N GLY A 577 -17.13 -29.97 18.30
CA GLY A 577 -18.05 -29.11 19.04
C GLY A 577 -19.07 -28.43 18.13
N SER A 578 -19.85 -27.52 18.69
CA SER A 578 -20.83 -26.71 17.94
C SER A 578 -20.14 -25.86 16.87
N PRO A 579 -20.69 -25.79 15.63
CA PRO A 579 -20.10 -25.03 14.55
C PRO A 579 -20.19 -23.51 14.80
N LEU A 580 -19.23 -22.77 14.24
CA LEU A 580 -19.27 -21.32 14.14
C LEU A 580 -20.09 -20.93 12.90
N THR A 581 -21.30 -20.44 13.13
CA THR A 581 -22.22 -20.03 12.05
C THR A 581 -22.28 -18.52 11.83
N GLU A 582 -21.87 -17.75 12.84
CA GLU A 582 -21.87 -16.29 12.85
C GLU A 582 -20.76 -15.75 13.77
N LYS A 583 -20.70 -14.43 13.93
CA LYS A 583 -19.80 -13.75 14.87
C LYS A 583 -20.05 -14.18 16.32
N GLU A 584 -18.98 -14.48 17.04
CA GLU A 584 -18.97 -14.74 18.48
C GLU A 584 -18.09 -13.70 19.18
N THR A 585 -18.66 -12.98 20.16
CA THR A 585 -18.02 -11.80 20.77
C THR A 585 -16.77 -12.20 21.57
N GLU A 586 -16.85 -13.34 22.25
CA GLU A 586 -15.77 -13.97 22.99
C GLU A 586 -14.55 -14.30 22.12
N LEU A 587 -14.70 -14.49 20.80
CA LEU A 587 -13.57 -14.77 19.90
C LEU A 587 -12.87 -13.50 19.43
N ILE A 588 -13.60 -12.39 19.36
CA ILE A 588 -13.10 -11.10 18.89
C ILE A 588 -12.65 -10.17 20.03
N LEU A 589 -12.92 -10.53 21.30
CA LEU A 589 -12.55 -9.81 22.53
C LEU A 589 -11.85 -10.73 23.57
N SER A 590 -10.90 -11.56 23.14
CA SER A 590 -10.23 -12.58 23.97
C SER A 590 -8.82 -12.21 24.45
N TRP A 591 -8.49 -10.91 24.55
CA TRP A 591 -7.14 -10.46 24.95
C TRP A 591 -6.86 -10.51 26.45
#